data_AF-A0A943R2S4-F1
#
_entry.id   AF-A0A943R2S4-F1
#
_cell.length_a   1.000
_cell.length_b   1.000
_cell.length_c   1.000
_cell.angle_alpha   90.00
_cell.angle_beta   90.00
_cell.angle_gamma   90.00
#
_symmetry.space_group_name_H-M   'P 1'
#
loop_
_entity.id
_entity.type
_entity.pdbx_description
1 polymer ?
#
loop_
_entity_poly.entity_id
_entity_poly.type
_entity_poly.pdbx_seq_one_letter_code
_entity_poly.pdbx_strand_id
1 'polypeptide(L)'
;MIPRKKPVGSLGREVAEILRETAQQQGMTYRPLSAAAGLSLNRLGIIFRNEGPAASIDELGAIAEVLDTTASAVVSEAEARLEMGDALGEARVEASDASDVEGRVVEVYGLEPPSVDDLGVAAKRGSADPYEDIGEESQWRDE
;
A
#
# COMPACT_ATOMS: atom_id res chain seq x y z
N MET A 1 -27.16 5.20 20.81
CA MET A 1 -26.71 5.10 19.41
C MET A 1 -25.31 5.71 19.34
N ILE A 2 -24.27 4.94 19.02
CA ILE A 2 -22.91 5.47 18.89
C ILE A 2 -22.84 6.18 17.53
N PRO A 3 -22.52 7.49 17.47
CA PRO A 3 -22.40 8.18 16.18
C PRO A 3 -21.27 7.54 15.36
N ARG A 4 -21.60 7.08 14.15
CA ARG A 4 -20.63 6.50 13.21
C ARG A 4 -19.67 7.60 12.77
N LYS A 5 -18.36 7.37 12.87
CA LYS A 5 -17.35 8.29 12.36
C LYS A 5 -17.54 8.48 10.86
N LYS A 6 -17.45 9.73 10.38
CA LYS A 6 -17.54 10.04 8.95
C LYS A 6 -16.35 9.38 8.22
N PRO A 7 -16.59 8.59 7.15
CA PRO A 7 -15.50 7.96 6.41
C PRO A 7 -14.63 9.03 5.73
N VAL A 8 -13.34 8.71 5.60
CA VAL A 8 -12.37 9.53 4.86
C VAL A 8 -12.47 9.19 3.37
N GLY A 9 -12.70 10.21 2.54
CA GLY A 9 -12.72 10.08 1.07
C GLY A 9 -11.33 9.88 0.47
N SER A 10 -11.26 9.63 -0.84
CA SER A 10 -10.01 9.37 -1.58
C SER A 10 -8.98 10.48 -1.40
N LEU A 11 -9.37 11.75 -1.64
CA LEU A 11 -8.48 12.90 -1.48
C LEU A 11 -7.91 12.99 -0.05
N GLY A 12 -8.76 12.78 0.97
CA GLY A 12 -8.33 12.82 2.36
C GLY A 12 -7.33 11.71 2.72
N ARG A 13 -7.42 10.55 2.04
CA ARG A 13 -6.48 9.44 2.21
C ARG A 13 -5.13 9.75 1.59
N GLU A 14 -5.12 10.28 0.36
CA GLU A 14 -3.88 10.70 -0.31
C GLU A 14 -3.17 11.82 0.44
N VAL A 15 -3.92 12.82 0.93
CA VAL A 15 -3.37 13.87 1.80
C VAL A 15 -2.71 13.27 3.04
N ALA A 16 -3.37 12.35 3.73
CA ALA A 16 -2.80 11.69 4.91
C ALA A 16 -1.55 10.86 4.57
N GLU A 17 -1.53 10.23 3.41
CA GLU A 17 -0.40 9.44 2.91
C GLU A 17 0.81 10.31 2.60
N ILE A 18 0.63 11.39 1.84
CA ILE A 18 1.70 12.34 1.49
C ILE A 18 2.34 12.94 2.74
N LEU A 19 1.53 13.36 3.72
CA LEU A 19 2.04 13.89 4.99
C LEU A 19 2.83 12.82 5.76
N ARG A 20 2.35 11.59 5.77
CA ARG A 20 3.01 10.46 6.43
C ARG A 20 4.35 10.12 5.76
N GLU A 21 4.37 10.04 4.42
CA GLU A 21 5.58 9.81 3.63
C GLU A 21 6.61 10.93 3.87
N THR A 22 6.17 12.20 3.84
CA THR A 22 7.03 13.36 4.07
C THR A 22 7.63 13.32 5.48
N ALA A 23 6.82 13.03 6.51
CA ALA A 23 7.30 12.87 7.87
C ALA A 23 8.34 11.73 8.00
N GLN A 24 8.11 10.60 7.32
CA GLN A 24 9.05 9.48 7.31
C GLN A 24 10.37 9.83 6.62
N GLN A 25 10.32 10.53 5.48
CA GLN A 25 11.51 10.99 4.76
C GLN A 25 12.35 11.95 5.60
N GLN A 26 11.71 12.77 6.43
CA GLN A 26 12.39 13.67 7.37
C GLN A 26 12.81 12.98 8.69
N GLY A 27 12.56 11.68 8.85
CA GLY A 27 12.88 10.93 10.08
C GLY A 27 12.05 11.37 11.29
N MET A 28 10.91 12.05 11.08
CA MET A 28 10.04 12.49 12.17
C MET A 28 9.15 11.36 12.67
N THR A 29 9.15 11.19 13.99
CA THR A 29 8.20 10.28 14.66
C THR A 29 6.92 11.02 15.06
N TYR A 30 5.83 10.29 15.31
CA TYR A 30 4.52 10.91 15.56
C TYR A 30 4.49 11.79 16.81
N ARG A 31 5.26 11.47 17.85
CA ARG A 31 5.33 12.26 19.10
C ARG A 31 5.86 13.69 18.85
N PRO A 32 7.09 13.90 18.35
CA PRO A 32 7.60 15.23 18.07
C PRO A 32 6.77 15.97 17.01
N LEU A 33 6.28 15.27 15.98
CA LEU A 33 5.41 15.87 14.96
C LEU A 33 4.10 16.39 15.59
N SER A 34 3.42 15.58 16.41
CA SER A 34 2.18 16.00 17.07
C SER A 34 2.40 17.19 18.00
N ALA A 35 3.50 17.19 18.75
CA ALA A 35 3.86 18.29 19.63
C ALA A 35 4.12 19.59 18.85
N ALA A 36 4.90 19.52 17.77
CA ALA A 36 5.22 20.67 16.94
C ALA A 36 3.99 21.23 16.21
N ALA A 37 3.10 20.35 15.72
CA ALA A 37 1.88 20.75 15.02
C ALA A 37 0.74 21.18 15.97
N GLY A 38 0.97 21.20 17.29
CA GLY A 38 -0.07 21.56 18.27
C GLY A 38 -1.23 20.56 18.35
N LEU A 39 -1.02 19.32 17.92
CA LEU A 39 -2.02 18.26 17.87
C LEU A 39 -1.82 17.26 19.00
N SER A 40 -2.92 16.69 19.50
CA SER A 40 -2.79 15.49 20.33
C SER A 40 -2.23 14.33 19.48
N LEU A 41 -1.38 13.51 20.08
CA LEU A 41 -0.83 12.30 19.43
C LEU A 41 -1.95 11.38 18.90
N ASN A 42 -3.06 11.30 19.64
CA ASN A 42 -4.23 10.54 19.21
C ASN A 42 -4.85 11.12 17.93
N ARG A 43 -4.98 12.45 17.84
CA ARG A 43 -5.55 13.10 16.65
C ARG A 43 -4.67 12.88 15.42
N LEU A 44 -3.36 13.07 15.55
CA LEU A 44 -2.41 12.79 14.48
C LEU A 44 -2.49 11.32 14.03
N GLY A 45 -2.59 10.39 14.99
CA GLY A 45 -2.77 8.97 14.70
C GLY A 45 -4.06 8.65 13.95
N ILE A 46 -5.19 9.27 14.31
CA ILE A 46 -6.47 9.10 13.60
C ILE A 46 -6.36 9.57 12.14
N ILE A 47 -5.68 10.69 11.90
CA ILE A 47 -5.46 11.23 10.55
C ILE A 47 -4.61 10.25 9.74
N PHE A 48 -3.43 9.90 10.21
CA PHE A 48 -2.49 9.04 9.47
C PHE A 48 -2.95 7.59 9.29
N ARG A 49 -3.91 7.11 10.09
CA ARG A 49 -4.54 5.80 9.90
C ARG A 49 -5.84 5.85 9.10
N ASN A 50 -6.27 7.04 8.65
CA ASN A 50 -7.52 7.23 7.91
C ASN A 50 -8.77 6.73 8.68
N GLU A 51 -8.76 6.80 10.02
CA GLU A 51 -9.84 6.28 10.88
C GLU A 51 -11.04 7.22 11.02
N GLY A 52 -10.93 8.44 10.47
CA GLY A 52 -12.00 9.43 10.41
C GLY A 52 -12.23 10.20 11.73
N PRO A 53 -12.64 11.49 11.64
CA PRO A 53 -12.82 12.27 10.40
C PRO A 53 -11.48 12.64 9.75
N ALA A 54 -11.55 13.01 8.46
CA ALA A 54 -10.41 13.56 7.71
C ALA A 54 -9.77 14.75 8.45
N ALA A 55 -8.53 15.10 8.10
CA ALA A 55 -7.90 16.31 8.62
C ALA A 55 -8.73 17.55 8.25
N SER A 56 -8.90 18.48 9.19
CA SER A 56 -9.40 19.82 8.87
C SER A 56 -8.34 20.62 8.13
N ILE A 57 -8.73 21.78 7.58
CA ILE A 57 -7.80 22.70 6.91
C ILE A 57 -6.73 23.19 7.90
N ASP A 58 -7.12 23.51 9.13
CA ASP A 58 -6.19 23.97 10.18
C ASP A 58 -5.19 22.88 10.57
N GLU A 59 -5.65 21.63 10.68
CA GLU A 59 -4.79 20.48 11.01
C GLU A 59 -3.83 20.16 9.86
N LEU A 60 -4.31 20.21 8.62
CA LEU A 60 -3.47 20.06 7.43
C LEU A 60 -2.40 21.16 7.38
N GLY A 61 -2.78 22.41 7.60
CA GLY A 61 -1.85 23.55 7.62
C GLY A 61 -0.77 23.39 8.69
N ALA A 62 -1.16 23.04 9.91
CA ALA A 62 -0.22 22.86 11.02
C ALA A 62 0.77 21.70 10.79
N ILE A 63 0.31 20.57 10.25
CA ILE A 63 1.21 19.44 9.93
C ILE A 63 2.13 19.81 8.76
N ALA A 64 1.60 20.43 7.71
CA ALA A 64 2.37 20.84 6.54
C ALA A 64 3.48 21.83 6.88
N GLU A 65 3.19 22.81 7.74
CA GLU A 65 4.17 23.79 8.21
C GLU A 65 5.35 23.14 8.93
N VAL A 66 5.08 22.18 9.83
CA VAL A 66 6.14 21.43 10.54
C VAL A 66 7.00 20.61 9.58
N LEU A 67 6.41 20.15 8.48
CA LEU A 67 7.08 19.35 7.45
C LEU A 67 7.71 20.21 6.35
N ASP A 68 7.85 21.53 6.56
CA ASP A 68 8.46 22.47 5.60
C ASP A 68 7.80 22.43 4.21
N THR A 69 6.47 22.27 4.20
CA THR A 69 5.64 22.29 2.99
C THR A 69 4.39 23.14 3.20
N THR A 70 3.50 23.18 2.21
CA THR A 70 2.25 23.95 2.28
C THR A 70 1.04 23.03 2.12
N ALA A 71 -0.07 23.39 2.76
CA ALA A 71 -1.34 22.68 2.59
C ALA A 71 -1.76 22.58 1.11
N SER A 72 -1.53 23.65 0.32
CA SER A 72 -1.80 23.65 -1.11
C SER A 72 -0.93 22.66 -1.88
N ALA A 73 0.37 22.58 -1.58
CA ALA A 73 1.26 21.62 -2.26
C ALA A 73 0.84 20.17 -1.98
N VAL A 74 0.46 19.87 -0.74
CA VAL A 74 -0.02 18.54 -0.35
C VAL A 74 -1.32 18.18 -1.06
N VAL A 75 -2.28 19.12 -1.17
CA VAL A 75 -3.54 18.89 -1.88
C VAL A 75 -3.31 18.73 -3.38
N SER A 76 -2.51 19.59 -4.01
CA SER A 76 -2.21 19.49 -5.44
C SER A 76 -1.50 18.18 -5.80
N GLU A 77 -0.57 17.72 -4.95
CA GLU A 77 0.06 16.41 -5.12
C GLU A 77 -0.96 15.27 -4.95
N ALA A 78 -1.86 15.37 -3.97
CA ALA A 78 -2.91 14.38 -3.76
C ALA A 78 -3.87 14.28 -4.96
N GLU A 79 -4.26 15.42 -5.53
CA GLU A 79 -5.09 15.47 -6.74
C GLU A 79 -4.34 14.84 -7.93
N ALA A 80 -3.07 15.18 -8.14
CA ALA A 80 -2.26 14.60 -9.21
C ALA A 80 -2.13 13.07 -9.08
N ARG A 81 -1.94 12.53 -7.87
CA ARG A 81 -1.88 11.08 -7.62
C ARG A 81 -3.21 10.38 -7.95
N LEU A 82 -4.34 11.02 -7.66
CA LEU A 82 -5.66 10.48 -8.00
C LEU A 82 -5.88 10.48 -9.52
N GLU A 83 -5.54 11.57 -10.21
CA GLU A 83 -5.65 11.63 -11.68
C GLU A 83 -4.79 10.55 -12.37
N MET A 84 -3.56 10.32 -11.88
CA MET A 84 -2.70 9.25 -12.40
C MET A 84 -3.26 7.86 -12.09
N GLY A 85 -3.80 7.66 -10.88
CA GLY A 85 -4.45 6.40 -10.50
C GLY A 85 -5.66 6.08 -11.37
N ASP A 86 -6.48 7.08 -11.65
CA ASP A 86 -7.67 6.95 -12.51
C ASP A 86 -7.27 6.66 -13.96
N ALA A 87 -6.28 7.37 -14.52
CA ALA A 87 -5.79 7.12 -15.88
C ALA A 87 -5.20 5.71 -16.06
N LEU A 88 -4.48 5.19 -15.05
CA LEU A 88 -4.01 3.81 -15.05
C LEU A 88 -5.15 2.79 -14.92
N GLY A 89 -6.20 3.14 -14.17
CA GLY A 89 -7.43 2.35 -14.07
C GLY A 89 -8.15 2.23 -15.41
N GLU A 90 -8.34 3.36 -16.11
CA GLU A 90 -8.95 3.41 -17.44
C GLU A 90 -8.14 2.61 -18.47
N ALA A 91 -6.81 2.80 -18.53
CA ALA A 91 -5.95 2.04 -19.43
C ALA A 91 -5.99 0.52 -19.19
N ARG A 92 -6.20 0.09 -17.94
CA ARG A 92 -6.35 -1.34 -17.59
C ARG A 92 -7.69 -1.91 -18.05
N VAL A 93 -8.78 -1.13 -17.98
CA VAL A 93 -10.10 -1.55 -18.47
C VAL A 93 -10.07 -1.70 -20.00
N GLU A 94 -9.45 -0.75 -20.70
CA GLU A 94 -9.24 -0.83 -22.16
C GLU A 94 -8.34 -2.02 -22.55
N ALA A 95 -7.29 -2.32 -21.79
CA ALA A 95 -6.44 -3.49 -22.05
C ALA A 95 -7.17 -4.82 -21.82
N SER A 96 -8.13 -4.87 -20.87
CA SER A 96 -8.99 -6.03 -20.71
C SER A 96 -10.06 -6.16 -21.80
N ASP A 97 -10.63 -5.04 -22.28
CA ASP A 97 -11.65 -5.05 -23.34
C ASP A 97 -11.04 -5.32 -24.73
N ALA A 98 -9.81 -4.87 -24.97
CA ALA A 98 -9.03 -5.22 -26.16
C ALA A 98 -8.58 -6.70 -26.21
N SER A 99 -8.68 -7.43 -25.09
CA SER A 99 -8.38 -8.86 -25.05
C SER A 99 -9.52 -9.75 -25.58
N ASP A 100 -10.70 -9.18 -25.83
CA ASP A 100 -11.86 -9.87 -26.42
C ASP A 100 -11.89 -9.81 -27.97
N VAL A 101 -10.82 -9.32 -28.62
CA VAL A 101 -10.68 -9.36 -30.08
C VAL A 101 -9.83 -10.55 -30.52
N GLU A 102 -10.53 -11.64 -30.79
CA GLU A 102 -10.22 -12.66 -31.81
C GLU A 102 -8.98 -13.53 -31.55
N GLY A 103 -9.22 -14.61 -30.79
CA GLY A 103 -8.45 -15.86 -30.89
C GLY A 103 -8.58 -16.49 -32.27
N ARG A 104 -7.97 -15.87 -33.30
CA ARG A 104 -7.67 -16.54 -34.55
C ARG A 104 -6.42 -17.37 -34.35
N VAL A 105 -6.62 -18.60 -33.88
CA VAL A 105 -5.59 -19.64 -33.88
C VAL A 105 -5.15 -19.87 -35.33
N VAL A 106 -3.98 -19.40 -35.70
CA VAL A 106 -3.31 -19.83 -36.92
C VAL A 106 -2.62 -21.16 -36.56
N GLU A 107 -3.21 -22.29 -36.94
CA GLU A 107 -2.53 -23.58 -36.87
C GLU A 107 -1.29 -23.54 -37.78
N VAL A 108 -0.12 -23.39 -37.16
CA VAL A 108 1.17 -23.64 -37.83
C VAL A 108 1.43 -25.13 -37.74
N TYR A 109 1.11 -25.87 -38.80
CA TYR A 109 1.52 -27.26 -38.95
C TYR A 109 3.04 -27.34 -39.10
N GLY A 110 3.70 -28.11 -38.24
CA GLY A 110 4.88 -28.89 -38.66
C GLY A 110 6.23 -28.64 -38.00
N LEU A 111 6.32 -28.52 -36.66
CA LEU A 111 7.56 -28.84 -35.96
C LEU A 111 7.23 -29.71 -34.74
N GLU A 112 7.63 -30.98 -34.79
CA GLU A 112 7.54 -31.89 -33.65
C GLU A 112 8.40 -31.35 -32.49
N PRO A 113 7.88 -31.35 -31.25
CA PRO A 113 8.70 -31.01 -30.09
C PRO A 113 9.80 -32.07 -29.90
N PRO A 114 11.03 -31.67 -29.54
CA PRO A 114 12.11 -32.63 -29.31
C PRO A 114 11.76 -33.58 -28.14
N SER A 115 12.08 -34.87 -28.33
CA SER A 115 11.85 -35.94 -27.37
C SER A 115 12.61 -35.73 -26.07
N VAL A 116 11.97 -36.09 -24.95
CA VAL A 116 12.46 -35.92 -23.56
C VAL A 116 13.60 -36.87 -23.13
N ASP A 117 14.23 -37.61 -24.06
CA ASP A 117 15.17 -38.68 -23.72
C ASP A 117 16.66 -38.28 -23.69
N ASP A 118 17.02 -37.02 -23.93
CA ASP A 118 18.43 -36.56 -23.97
C ASP A 118 18.94 -35.80 -22.72
N LEU A 119 18.19 -35.78 -21.61
CA LEU A 119 18.67 -35.21 -20.34
C LEU A 119 18.91 -36.30 -19.29
N GLY A 120 20.03 -36.99 -19.46
CA GLY A 120 20.65 -37.72 -18.36
C GLY A 120 21.21 -36.76 -17.30
N VAL A 121 21.19 -37.26 -16.04
CA VAL A 121 21.91 -36.79 -14.84
C VAL A 121 21.11 -35.97 -13.81
N ALA A 122 20.46 -36.73 -12.92
CA ALA A 122 20.52 -36.65 -11.45
C ALA A 122 20.47 -35.29 -10.71
N ALA A 123 19.35 -35.05 -10.01
CA ALA A 123 19.36 -34.50 -8.65
C ALA A 123 18.05 -34.82 -7.90
N LYS A 124 18.08 -35.87 -7.06
CA LYS A 124 17.19 -35.98 -5.90
C LYS A 124 17.54 -34.86 -4.91
N ARG A 125 16.55 -34.12 -4.38
CA ARG A 125 16.42 -33.80 -2.94
C ARG A 125 15.17 -32.97 -2.64
N GLY A 126 14.23 -33.63 -1.93
CA GLY A 126 13.56 -33.15 -0.72
C GLY A 126 12.90 -31.77 -0.75
N SER A 127 11.58 -31.78 -0.94
CA SER A 127 10.68 -30.75 -0.42
C SER A 127 10.68 -30.78 1.11
N ALA A 128 11.13 -29.70 1.74
CA ALA A 128 10.90 -29.43 3.16
C ALA A 128 10.05 -28.17 3.25
N ASP A 129 8.85 -28.32 3.81
CA ASP A 129 7.92 -27.25 4.17
C ASP A 129 8.45 -26.54 5.44
N PRO A 130 8.67 -25.22 5.43
CA PRO A 130 9.36 -24.52 6.53
C PRO A 130 8.45 -24.06 7.69
N TYR A 131 7.18 -24.48 7.78
CA TYR A 131 6.26 -23.98 8.84
C TYR A 131 5.61 -25.04 9.74
N GLU A 132 6.00 -26.31 9.67
CA GLU A 132 5.64 -27.27 10.72
C GLU A 132 6.72 -27.31 11.80
N ASP A 133 6.30 -27.13 13.05
CA ASP A 133 7.03 -27.41 14.30
C ASP A 133 7.68 -26.22 15.02
N ILE A 134 6.84 -25.36 15.60
CA ILE A 134 7.16 -24.77 16.91
C ILE A 134 6.02 -25.11 17.87
N GLY A 135 6.02 -26.37 18.27
CA GLY A 135 5.22 -26.90 19.35
C GLY A 135 5.52 -26.25 20.69
N GLU A 136 4.49 -26.28 21.51
CA GLU A 136 4.39 -25.77 22.87
C GLU A 136 5.36 -26.45 23.86
N GLU A 137 5.43 -25.86 25.06
CA GLU A 137 5.79 -26.45 26.35
C GLU A 137 7.27 -26.65 26.73
N SER A 138 7.71 -25.81 27.69
CA SER A 138 8.46 -26.13 28.93
C SER A 138 9.16 -24.84 29.38
N GLN A 139 9.17 -24.34 30.61
CA GLN A 139 9.19 -25.00 31.91
C GLN A 139 8.90 -23.90 32.95
N TRP A 140 7.89 -24.07 33.79
CA TRP A 140 7.77 -23.32 35.05
C TRP A 140 8.28 -24.22 36.18
N ARG A 141 9.36 -23.81 36.84
CA ARG A 141 9.54 -23.81 38.31
C ARG A 141 10.98 -23.44 38.66
N ASP A 142 11.14 -22.22 39.18
CA ASP A 142 12.23 -21.88 40.10
C ASP A 142 11.80 -22.21 41.54
N GLU A 143 12.84 -22.43 42.34
CA GLU A 143 12.96 -23.03 43.68
C GLU A 143 12.12 -22.42 44.81
#